data_AF-U1NTQ3-F1
#
_entry.id   AF-U1NTQ3-F1
#
_cell.length_a   1.000
_cell.length_b   1.000
_cell.length_c   1.000
_cell.angle_alpha   90.00
_cell.angle_beta   90.00
_cell.angle_gamma   90.00
#
_symmetry.space_group_name_H-M   'P 1'
#
loop_
_entity.id
_entity.type
_entity.pdbx_description
1 polymer ?
#
loop_
_entity_poly.entity_id
_entity_poly.type
_entity_poly.pdbx_seq_one_letter_code
_entity_poly.pdbx_strand_id
1 'polypeptide(L)'
;MRRPGDTEQVDAPIQVSIGLGGKREFAETVRQLAEAVDDGEIDPGEIDADDIDDRLVFRDEPDLVIKTGAERLSDFMIWQSVYSELYFTDVNWRDFRKRDYLRALLEYADRQRRFGR
;
A
#
# COMPACT_ATOMS: atom_id res chain seq x y z
N MET A 1 27.28 3.92 -3.80
CA MET A 1 26.54 5.02 -4.46
C MET A 1 25.78 4.40 -5.60
N ARG A 2 24.44 4.43 -5.56
CA ARG A 2 23.63 3.87 -6.65
C ARG A 2 23.71 4.74 -7.90
N ARG A 3 23.63 4.11 -9.07
CA ARG A 3 23.66 4.75 -10.38
C ARG A 3 22.26 4.66 -11.04
N PRO A 4 21.90 5.59 -11.93
CA PRO A 4 20.73 5.43 -12.77
C PRO A 4 20.82 4.10 -13.54
N GLY A 5 19.85 3.19 -13.33
CA GLY A 5 19.82 1.85 -13.94
C GLY A 5 20.03 0.67 -12.97
N ASP A 6 20.36 0.92 -11.71
CA ASP A 6 20.44 -0.14 -10.71
C ASP A 6 19.04 -0.73 -10.42
N THR A 7 18.81 -2.00 -10.79
CA THR A 7 17.53 -2.71 -10.59
C THR A 7 17.50 -3.63 -9.37
N GLU A 8 18.63 -3.81 -8.68
CA GLU A 8 18.72 -4.63 -7.48
C GLU A 8 17.83 -4.07 -6.37
N GLN A 9 17.03 -4.89 -5.68
CA GLN A 9 16.25 -4.40 -4.53
C GLN A 9 17.20 -4.02 -3.38
N VAL A 10 16.89 -2.92 -2.68
CA VAL A 10 17.59 -2.55 -1.44
C VAL A 10 16.90 -3.21 -0.25
N ASP A 11 17.65 -3.47 0.83
CA ASP A 11 17.11 -4.07 2.07
C ASP A 11 16.04 -3.21 2.77
N ALA A 12 16.00 -1.90 2.50
CA ALA A 12 14.98 -0.98 3.01
C ALA A 12 14.52 -0.02 1.90
N PRO A 13 13.66 -0.48 0.98
CA PRO A 13 13.24 0.31 -0.16
C PRO A 13 12.35 1.47 0.28
N ILE A 14 12.59 2.65 -0.30
CA ILE A 14 11.66 3.78 -0.22
C ILE A 14 10.96 3.86 -1.56
N GLN A 15 9.69 3.48 -1.60
CA GLN A 15 8.84 3.66 -2.76
C GLN A 15 8.12 5.01 -2.66
N VAL A 16 8.12 5.77 -3.75
CA VAL A 16 7.44 7.06 -3.83
C VAL A 16 6.41 6.99 -4.96
N SER A 17 5.13 7.05 -4.57
CA SER A 17 4.00 6.92 -5.48
C SER A 17 3.40 8.30 -5.74
N ILE A 18 3.31 8.69 -7.01
CA ILE A 18 2.75 10.00 -7.41
C ILE A 18 1.58 9.77 -8.35
N GLY A 19 0.41 10.29 -7.99
CA GLY A 19 -0.74 10.33 -8.89
C GLY A 19 -1.46 9.00 -9.12
N LEU A 20 -1.23 7.97 -8.31
CA LEU A 20 -2.00 6.73 -8.33
C LEU A 20 -3.12 6.78 -7.29
N GLY A 21 -4.37 6.75 -7.75
CA GLY A 21 -5.53 6.54 -6.89
C GLY A 21 -5.85 5.05 -6.80
N GLY A 22 -6.10 4.53 -5.59
CA GLY A 22 -6.33 3.10 -5.36
C GLY A 22 -7.53 2.54 -6.16
N LYS A 23 -8.61 3.30 -6.28
CA LYS A 23 -9.76 2.91 -7.13
C LYS A 23 -9.40 2.80 -8.60
N ARG A 24 -8.51 3.67 -9.10
CA ARG A 24 -8.07 3.62 -10.50
C ARG A 24 -7.19 2.41 -10.76
N GLU A 25 -6.27 2.12 -9.84
CA GLU A 25 -5.43 0.92 -9.87
C GLU A 25 -6.28 -0.35 -9.89
N PHE A 26 -7.25 -0.45 -8.99
CA PHE A 26 -8.13 -1.61 -8.92
C PHE A 26 -8.98 -1.77 -10.20
N ALA A 27 -9.53 -0.67 -10.72
CA ALA A 27 -10.29 -0.72 -11.97
C ALA A 27 -9.43 -1.19 -13.17
N GLU A 28 -8.15 -0.84 -13.20
CA GLU A 28 -7.21 -1.30 -14.21
C GLU A 28 -6.89 -2.79 -14.06
N THR A 29 -6.68 -3.24 -12.83
CA THR A 29 -6.44 -4.66 -12.51
C THR A 29 -7.60 -5.53 -12.98
N VAL A 30 -8.85 -5.10 -12.73
CA VAL A 30 -10.05 -5.80 -13.19
C VAL A 30 -10.13 -5.85 -14.73
N ARG A 31 -9.69 -4.79 -15.44
CA ARG A 31 -9.63 -4.83 -16.91
C ARG A 31 -8.63 -5.86 -17.42
N GLN A 32 -7.43 -5.91 -16.83
CA GLN A 32 -6.40 -6.88 -17.20
C GLN A 32 -6.87 -8.31 -16.94
N LEU A 33 -7.57 -8.57 -15.84
CA LEU A 33 -8.17 -9.88 -15.57
C LEU A 33 -9.24 -10.24 -16.60
N ALA A 34 -10.10 -9.28 -16.96
CA ALA A 34 -11.12 -9.51 -17.98
C ALA A 34 -10.52 -9.82 -19.36
N GLU A 35 -9.43 -9.13 -19.73
CA GLU A 35 -8.68 -9.40 -20.96
C GLU A 35 -8.05 -10.80 -20.93
N ALA A 36 -7.38 -11.19 -19.83
CA ALA A 36 -6.80 -12.53 -19.69
C ALA A 36 -7.85 -13.66 -19.76
N VAL A 37 -9.07 -13.42 -19.25
CA VAL A 37 -10.19 -14.36 -19.40
C VAL A 37 -10.68 -14.44 -20.85
N ASP A 38 -10.81 -13.31 -21.54
CA ASP A 38 -11.25 -13.26 -22.94
C ASP A 38 -10.25 -13.95 -23.88
N ASP A 39 -8.95 -13.80 -23.59
CA ASP A 39 -7.86 -14.45 -24.30
C ASP A 39 -7.72 -15.95 -23.95
N GLY A 40 -8.49 -16.45 -22.96
CA GLY A 40 -8.49 -17.84 -22.53
C GLY A 40 -7.25 -18.25 -21.72
N GLU A 41 -6.53 -17.29 -21.15
CA GLU A 41 -5.36 -17.53 -20.30
C GLU A 41 -5.76 -17.97 -18.88
N ILE A 42 -6.93 -17.52 -18.40
CA ILE A 42 -7.45 -17.80 -17.05
C ILE A 42 -8.92 -18.20 -17.13
N ASP A 43 -9.32 -19.23 -16.38
CA ASP A 43 -10.74 -19.53 -16.18
C ASP A 43 -11.34 -18.55 -15.15
N PRO A 44 -12.48 -17.89 -15.45
CA PRO A 44 -13.07 -16.91 -14.54
C PRO A 44 -13.52 -17.49 -13.20
N GLY A 45 -13.74 -18.81 -13.11
CA GLY A 45 -14.05 -19.51 -11.87
C GLY A 45 -12.84 -19.81 -11.00
N GLU A 46 -11.63 -19.64 -11.53
CA GLU A 46 -10.37 -19.85 -10.80
C GLU A 46 -9.77 -18.54 -10.26
N ILE A 47 -10.31 -17.37 -10.64
CA ILE A 47 -9.82 -16.07 -10.17
C ILE A 47 -9.94 -15.97 -8.64
N ASP A 48 -8.82 -15.66 -7.99
CA ASP A 48 -8.77 -15.44 -6.55
C ASP A 48 -8.08 -14.11 -6.17
N ALA A 49 -7.68 -13.98 -4.90
CA ALA A 49 -7.03 -12.77 -4.39
C ALA A 49 -5.59 -12.63 -4.91
N ASP A 50 -4.88 -13.74 -5.10
CA ASP A 50 -3.47 -13.74 -5.54
C ASP A 50 -3.39 -13.20 -6.98
N ASP A 51 -4.40 -13.49 -7.81
CA ASP A 51 -4.55 -12.93 -9.15
C ASP A 51 -4.65 -11.41 -9.18
N ILE A 52 -5.28 -10.81 -8.17
CA ILE A 52 -5.38 -9.37 -8.01
C ILE A 52 -4.03 -8.83 -7.53
N ASP A 53 -3.45 -9.45 -6.50
CA ASP A 53 -2.17 -9.05 -5.90
C ASP A 53 -1.04 -8.99 -6.95
N ASP A 54 -0.99 -9.97 -7.86
CA ASP A 54 0.01 -10.02 -8.92
C ASP A 54 -0.14 -8.91 -9.98
N ARG A 55 -1.30 -8.28 -10.07
CA ARG A 55 -1.60 -7.27 -11.10
C ARG A 55 -1.64 -5.84 -10.55
N LEU A 56 -1.56 -5.68 -9.23
CA LEU A 56 -1.42 -4.36 -8.62
C LEU A 56 -0.07 -3.70 -8.94
N VAL A 57 -0.07 -2.37 -9.01
CA VAL A 57 1.16 -1.58 -9.19
C VAL A 57 2.02 -1.67 -7.93
N PHE A 58 1.37 -1.64 -6.76
CA PHE A 58 2.01 -1.91 -5.47
C PHE A 58 1.52 -3.23 -4.91
N ARG A 59 2.44 -4.18 -4.73
CA ARG A 59 2.12 -5.49 -4.17
C ARG A 59 2.44 -5.60 -2.68
N ASP A 60 3.26 -4.69 -2.17
CA ASP A 60 3.66 -4.69 -0.76
C ASP A 60 2.46 -4.29 0.12
N GLU A 61 2.15 -5.13 1.10
CA GLU A 61 1.17 -4.83 2.14
C GLU A 61 1.82 -4.01 3.26
N PRO A 62 1.37 -2.79 3.54
CA PRO A 62 1.95 -1.99 4.60
C PRO A 62 1.46 -2.47 5.96
N ASP A 63 2.38 -2.61 6.92
CA ASP A 63 2.01 -2.85 8.32
C ASP A 63 1.29 -1.64 8.96
N LEU A 64 1.72 -0.44 8.59
CA LEU A 64 1.29 0.83 9.17
C LEU A 64 1.10 1.88 8.08
N VAL A 65 -0.10 2.48 8.04
CA VAL A 65 -0.42 3.61 7.18
C VAL A 65 -0.52 4.88 8.02
N ILE A 66 0.37 5.83 7.77
CA ILE A 66 0.37 7.14 8.44
C ILE A 66 -0.31 8.17 7.53
N LYS A 67 -1.43 8.73 7.97
CA LYS A 67 -2.17 9.77 7.26
C LYS A 67 -2.09 11.10 8.00
N THR A 68 -1.51 12.11 7.34
CA THR A 68 -1.37 13.47 7.86
C THR A 68 -2.47 14.40 7.33
N GLY A 69 -2.94 15.33 8.18
CA GLY A 69 -3.81 16.43 7.79
C GLY A 69 -5.23 16.03 7.38
N ALA A 70 -5.69 14.85 7.79
CA ALA A 70 -7.05 14.35 7.55
C ALA A 70 -7.40 13.22 8.51
N GLU A 71 -8.71 13.04 8.75
CA GLU A 71 -9.27 12.00 9.63
C GLU A 71 -9.83 10.79 8.86
N ARG A 72 -9.62 10.74 7.53
CA ARG A 72 -10.15 9.68 6.66
C ARG A 72 -9.10 9.13 5.72
N LEU A 73 -9.24 7.84 5.41
CA LEU A 73 -8.40 7.16 4.43
C LEU A 73 -8.54 7.85 3.06
N SER A 74 -7.41 8.11 2.42
CA SER A 74 -7.40 8.57 1.03
C SER A 74 -7.64 7.40 0.07
N ASP A 75 -7.99 7.73 -1.17
CA ASP A 75 -8.01 6.80 -2.29
C ASP A 75 -6.58 6.34 -2.65
N PHE A 76 -5.90 5.63 -1.76
CA PHE A 76 -4.52 5.16 -1.91
C PHE A 76 -4.35 3.81 -1.23
N MET A 77 -3.74 2.85 -1.93
CA MET A 77 -3.49 1.48 -1.47
C MET A 77 -4.70 0.80 -0.82
N ILE A 78 -5.88 0.90 -1.45
CA ILE A 78 -7.14 0.47 -0.84
C ILE A 78 -7.25 -1.05 -0.65
N TRP A 79 -6.57 -1.83 -1.48
CA TRP A 79 -6.55 -3.29 -1.42
C TRP A 79 -5.44 -3.76 -0.47
N GLN A 80 -4.24 -3.25 -0.70
CA GLN A 80 -3.04 -3.59 0.06
C GLN A 80 -3.16 -3.20 1.54
N SER A 81 -3.93 -2.15 1.85
CA SER A 81 -4.05 -1.65 3.22
C SER A 81 -5.19 -2.27 4.04
N VAL A 82 -5.85 -3.33 3.55
CA VAL A 82 -7.03 -3.93 4.21
C VAL A 82 -6.71 -4.39 5.63
N TYR A 83 -5.50 -4.88 5.88
CA TYR A 83 -5.06 -5.37 7.18
C TYR A 83 -4.07 -4.43 7.90
N SER A 84 -3.80 -3.26 7.33
CA SER A 84 -2.86 -2.29 7.92
C SER A 84 -3.43 -1.61 9.16
N GLU A 85 -2.56 -1.32 10.11
CA GLU A 85 -2.88 -0.38 11.18
C GLU A 85 -2.93 1.05 10.61
N LEU A 86 -3.99 1.79 10.94
CA LEU A 86 -4.18 3.16 10.48
C LEU A 86 -3.83 4.16 11.58
N TYR A 87 -2.88 5.06 11.29
CA TYR A 87 -2.51 6.17 12.16
C TYR A 87 -2.89 7.50 11.51
N PHE A 88 -3.83 8.22 12.11
CA PHE A 88 -4.26 9.53 11.66
C PHE A 88 -3.66 10.63 12.55
N THR A 89 -3.20 11.71 11.94
CA THR A 89 -2.70 12.89 12.66
C THR A 89 -3.14 14.18 12.00
N ASP A 90 -3.48 15.17 12.82
CA ASP A 90 -3.84 16.52 12.36
C ASP A 90 -2.63 17.35 11.91
N VAL A 91 -1.41 16.86 12.14
CA VAL A 91 -0.19 17.52 11.66
C VAL A 91 -0.21 17.58 10.14
N ASN A 92 -0.05 18.77 9.57
CA ASN A 92 0.07 18.93 8.13
C ASN A 92 1.34 18.24 7.62
N TRP A 93 1.29 17.60 6.44
CA TRP A 93 2.47 16.95 5.83
C TRP A 93 3.70 17.88 5.75
N ARG A 94 3.49 19.17 5.44
CA ARG A 94 4.58 20.17 5.37
C ARG A 94 5.27 20.37 6.72
N ASP A 95 4.55 20.14 7.80
CA ASP A 95 5.02 20.30 9.19
C ASP A 95 5.36 18.98 9.86
N PHE A 96 5.12 17.84 9.20
CA PHE A 96 5.44 16.52 9.71
C PHE A 96 6.96 16.38 9.89
N ARG A 97 7.40 15.97 11.10
CA ARG A 97 8.82 15.81 11.43
C ARG A 97 9.12 14.39 11.89
N LYS A 98 10.41 14.09 12.02
CA LYS A 98 10.91 12.81 12.57
C LYS A 98 10.26 12.45 13.92
N ARG A 99 10.01 13.43 14.78
CA ARG A 99 9.31 13.24 16.06
C ARG A 99 7.92 12.63 15.86
N ASP A 100 7.17 13.10 14.87
CA ASP A 100 5.80 12.67 14.63
C ASP A 100 5.78 11.26 14.01
N TYR A 101 6.73 10.98 13.11
CA TYR A 101 6.98 9.61 12.63
C TYR A 101 7.30 8.64 13.76
N LEU A 102 8.24 8.99 14.65
CA LEU A 102 8.59 8.15 15.79
C LEU A 102 7.42 7.94 16.76
N ARG A 103 6.54 8.94 16.92
CA ARG A 103 5.31 8.80 17.70
C ARG A 103 4.37 7.75 17.08
N ALA A 104 4.15 7.83 15.77
CA ALA A 104 3.32 6.85 15.06
C ALA A 104 3.87 5.42 15.20
N LEU A 105 5.19 5.25 15.08
CA LEU A 105 5.84 3.94 15.28
C LEU A 105 5.69 3.41 16.72
N LEU A 106 5.84 4.28 17.72
CA LEU A 106 5.69 3.89 19.12
C LEU A 106 4.25 3.43 19.41
N GLU A 107 3.25 4.12 18.88
CA GLU A 107 1.85 3.71 19.02
C GLU A 107 1.55 2.41 18.29
N TYR A 108 2.06 2.23 17.06
CA TYR A 108 1.95 0.97 16.33
C TYR A 108 2.56 -0.20 17.14
N ALA A 109 3.77 -0.01 17.67
CA ALA A 109 4.43 -1.03 18.48
C ALA A 109 3.67 -1.35 19.78
N ASP A 110 3.05 -0.35 20.43
CA ASP A 110 2.23 -0.58 21.62
C ASP A 110 0.96 -1.39 21.29
N ARG A 111 0.30 -1.11 20.16
CA ARG A 111 -0.89 -1.84 19.70
C ARG A 111 -0.57 -3.29 19.36
N GLN A 112 0.49 -3.55 18.60
CA GLN A 112 0.93 -4.90 18.25
C GLN A 112 1.18 -5.77 19.50
N ARG A 113 1.77 -5.18 20.55
CA ARG A 113 1.98 -5.89 21.84
C ARG A 113 0.70 -6.27 22.57
N ARG A 114 -0.42 -5.56 22.35
CA ARG A 114 -1.72 -5.87 22.97
C ARG A 114 -2.41 -7.05 22.28
N PHE A 115 -2.20 -7.23 20.98
CA PHE A 115 -2.73 -8.37 20.22
C PHE A 115 -1.92 -9.66 20.42
N GLY A 116 -0.64 -9.55 20.78
CA GLY A 116 0.23 -10.69 21.08
C GLY A 116 0.24 -11.15 22.55
N ARG A 117 -0.72 -10.72 23.38
CA ARG A 117 -0.90 -11.18 24.77
C ARG A 117 -2.21 -11.94 24.92
#